data_AF-A0A087BCX1-F1
#
_entry.id   AF-A0A087BCX1-F1
#
_cell.length_a   1.000
_cell.length_b   1.000
_cell.length_c   1.000
_cell.angle_alpha   90.00
_cell.angle_beta   90.00
_cell.angle_gamma   90.00
#
_symmetry.space_group_name_H-M   'P 1'
#
loop_
_entity.id
_entity.type
_entity.pdbx_description
1 polymer ?
#
loop_
_entity_poly.entity_id
_entity_poly.type
_entity_poly.pdbx_seq_one_letter_code
_entity_poly.pdbx_strand_id
1 'polypeptide(L)'
;MLVSFRFWLVLVARVLQGVGSGIATPLMMNIILEQSPRAKIGKLMGVGSLVITVAPAIGPTVGGAVAAAFPWRWVFAIVAVIILAISLPLGLKNIRQTRPVEAAELNGLQFVMVVVALAGLLFGVNQLGVGVCSVGIALLFVFSAHLTPFTLAAFFFLFGVGYALCISNIMTSGMAGIPGPFIPDGNAVFNTVMPFGGAAGMTLFSTIMAVAQAGHGSLGQPSFVAASTRGGTWIFGCMLIVFLIAFACLCAAFRMRADRAAKQAE
;
A
#
# COMPACT_ATOMS: atom_id res chain seq x y z
N MET A 1 3.55 -12.78 -18.76
CA MET A 1 4.94 -12.68 -18.23
C MET A 1 5.84 -13.86 -18.60
N LEU A 2 5.30 -15.05 -18.91
CA LEU A 2 6.09 -16.26 -19.18
C LEU A 2 6.95 -16.26 -20.45
N VAL A 3 6.75 -15.34 -21.41
CA VAL A 3 7.26 -15.53 -22.79
C VAL A 3 8.22 -14.44 -23.30
N SER A 4 8.26 -13.18 -22.82
CA SER A 4 9.19 -12.20 -23.42
C SER A 4 9.59 -10.98 -22.54
N PHE A 5 10.74 -10.39 -22.89
CA PHE A 5 11.35 -9.20 -22.30
C PHE A 5 10.93 -7.87 -22.96
N ARG A 6 9.98 -7.88 -23.91
CA ARG A 6 9.55 -6.65 -24.59
C ARG A 6 8.63 -5.83 -23.67
N PHE A 7 9.02 -4.59 -23.37
CA PHE A 7 8.29 -3.65 -22.51
C PHE A 7 6.79 -3.61 -22.82
N TRP A 8 6.42 -3.45 -24.09
CA TRP A 8 5.03 -3.37 -24.53
C TRP A 8 4.19 -4.60 -24.16
N LEU A 9 4.76 -5.81 -24.23
CA LEU A 9 4.03 -7.03 -23.86
C LEU A 9 3.83 -7.13 -22.34
N VAL A 10 4.80 -6.68 -21.54
CA VAL A 10 4.67 -6.63 -20.08
C VAL A 10 3.64 -5.59 -19.66
N LEU A 11 3.64 -4.43 -20.32
CA LEU A 11 2.67 -3.36 -20.08
C LEU A 11 1.25 -3.84 -20.37
N VAL A 12 1.01 -4.44 -21.54
CA VAL A 12 -0.30 -5.01 -21.89
C VAL A 12 -0.72 -6.10 -20.90
N ALA A 13 0.20 -6.99 -20.51
CA ALA A 13 -0.08 -8.01 -19.49
C ALA A 13 -0.44 -7.42 -18.13
N ARG A 14 0.17 -6.29 -17.73
CA ARG A 14 -0.16 -5.58 -16.49
C ARG A 14 -1.49 -4.86 -16.55
N VAL A 15 -1.81 -4.25 -17.69
CA VAL A 15 -3.14 -3.67 -17.92
C VAL A 15 -4.21 -4.75 -17.84
N LEU A 16 -4.04 -5.87 -18.56
CA LEU A 16 -4.96 -7.01 -18.50
C LEU A 16 -5.10 -7.58 -17.09
N GLN A 17 -3.99 -7.73 -16.36
CA GLN A 17 -4.01 -8.18 -14.96
C GLN A 17 -4.76 -7.18 -14.06
N GLY A 18 -4.52 -5.89 -14.22
CA GLY A 18 -5.19 -4.84 -13.46
C GLY A 18 -6.70 -4.83 -13.72
N VAL A 19 -7.11 -4.93 -14.99
CA VAL A 19 -8.52 -5.06 -15.38
C VAL A 19 -9.13 -6.33 -14.80
N GLY A 20 -8.46 -7.47 -14.94
CA GLY A 20 -8.95 -8.75 -14.40
C GLY A 20 -9.12 -8.70 -12.88
N SER A 21 -8.14 -8.15 -12.16
CA SER A 21 -8.23 -7.97 -10.71
C SER A 21 -9.33 -6.99 -10.31
N GLY A 22 -9.47 -5.88 -11.04
CA GLY A 22 -10.49 -4.85 -10.77
C GLY A 22 -11.92 -5.34 -10.98
N ILE A 23 -12.14 -6.27 -11.91
CA ILE A 23 -13.44 -6.90 -12.12
C ILE A 23 -13.68 -8.05 -11.12
N ALA A 24 -12.64 -8.83 -10.81
CA ALA A 24 -12.77 -10.04 -9.99
C ALA A 24 -13.26 -9.76 -8.57
N THR A 25 -12.75 -8.71 -7.90
CA THR A 25 -13.14 -8.39 -6.52
C THR A 25 -14.63 -8.04 -6.36
N PRO A 26 -15.20 -7.07 -7.11
CA PRO A 26 -16.63 -6.77 -7.01
C PRO A 26 -17.50 -7.93 -7.51
N LEU A 27 -17.04 -8.67 -8.54
CA LEU A 27 -17.76 -9.84 -9.03
C LEU A 27 -17.83 -10.94 -7.97
N MET A 28 -16.74 -11.22 -7.26
CA MET A 28 -16.74 -12.18 -6.15
C MET A 28 -17.73 -11.79 -5.07
N MET A 29 -17.77 -10.51 -4.68
CA MET A 29 -18.73 -10.01 -3.68
C MET A 29 -20.17 -10.17 -4.14
N ASN A 30 -20.46 -9.84 -5.40
CA ASN A 30 -21.80 -10.02 -5.98
C ASN A 30 -22.21 -11.50 -6.05
N ILE A 31 -21.32 -12.39 -6.49
CA ILE A 31 -21.60 -13.84 -6.55
C ILE A 31 -21.89 -14.39 -5.15
N ILE A 32 -21.12 -13.99 -4.13
CA ILE A 32 -21.37 -14.41 -2.75
C ILE A 32 -22.76 -13.93 -2.30
N LEU A 33 -23.13 -12.68 -2.58
CA LEU A 33 -24.42 -12.12 -2.18
C LEU A 33 -25.60 -12.80 -2.90
N GLU A 34 -25.47 -13.08 -4.20
CA GLU A 34 -26.56 -13.64 -5.00
C GLU A 34 -26.71 -15.16 -4.83
N GLN A 35 -25.61 -15.91 -4.68
CA GLN A 35 -25.63 -17.38 -4.69
C GLN A 35 -25.55 -18.02 -3.30
N SER A 36 -25.25 -17.25 -2.24
CA SER A 36 -25.10 -17.80 -0.89
C SER A 36 -26.37 -17.68 -0.03
N PRO A 37 -26.64 -18.65 0.85
CA PRO A 37 -27.72 -18.54 1.83
C PRO A 37 -27.52 -17.33 2.75
N ARG A 38 -28.57 -16.52 2.97
CA ARG A 38 -28.52 -15.26 3.76
C ARG A 38 -27.86 -15.42 5.14
N ALA A 39 -28.06 -16.57 5.80
CA ALA A 39 -27.48 -16.87 7.11
C ALA A 39 -25.94 -17.02 7.13
N LYS A 40 -25.30 -17.23 5.98
CA LYS A 40 -23.85 -17.51 5.87
C LYS A 40 -23.07 -16.45 5.08
N ILE A 41 -23.73 -15.40 4.61
CA ILE A 41 -23.11 -14.32 3.82
C ILE A 41 -21.93 -13.71 4.56
N GLY A 42 -22.09 -13.36 5.86
CA GLY A 42 -21.01 -12.78 6.65
C GLY A 42 -19.77 -13.70 6.75
N LYS A 43 -19.98 -15.01 6.92
CA LYS A 43 -18.87 -15.99 6.95
C LYS A 43 -18.16 -16.07 5.60
N LEU A 44 -18.90 -16.10 4.50
CA LEU A 44 -18.33 -16.24 3.15
C LEU A 44 -17.64 -14.95 2.69
N MET A 45 -18.22 -13.78 2.98
CA MET A 45 -17.57 -12.49 2.77
C MET A 45 -16.30 -12.34 3.61
N GLY A 46 -16.33 -12.83 4.86
CA GLY A 46 -15.15 -12.87 5.75
C GLY A 46 -14.04 -13.75 5.19
N VAL A 47 -14.35 -14.96 4.73
CA VAL A 47 -13.36 -15.85 4.09
C VAL A 47 -12.80 -15.23 2.81
N GLY A 48 -13.65 -14.64 1.96
CA GLY A 48 -13.20 -13.94 0.75
C GLY A 48 -12.25 -12.78 1.05
N SER A 49 -12.58 -11.96 2.06
CA SER A 49 -11.74 -10.84 2.50
C SER A 49 -10.42 -11.31 3.11
N LEU A 50 -10.44 -12.41 3.89
CA LEU A 50 -9.24 -13.01 4.45
C LEU A 50 -8.26 -13.42 3.35
N VAL A 51 -8.75 -14.06 2.28
CA VAL A 51 -7.91 -14.46 1.14
C VAL A 51 -7.28 -13.23 0.45
N ILE A 52 -8.05 -12.16 0.26
CA ILE A 52 -7.55 -10.91 -0.36
C ILE A 52 -6.42 -10.29 0.47
N THR A 53 -6.50 -10.34 1.80
CA THR A 53 -5.50 -9.74 2.69
C THR A 53 -4.29 -10.65 2.90
N VAL A 54 -4.50 -11.98 2.97
CA VAL A 54 -3.43 -12.96 3.22
C VAL A 54 -2.58 -13.23 1.98
N ALA A 55 -3.18 -13.21 0.78
CA ALA A 55 -2.45 -13.54 -0.45
C ALA A 55 -1.24 -12.61 -0.71
N PRO A 56 -1.34 -11.26 -0.58
CA PRO A 56 -0.18 -10.37 -0.71
C PRO A 56 0.87 -10.54 0.38
N ALA A 57 0.49 -11.01 1.58
CA ALA A 57 1.42 -11.25 2.67
C ALA A 57 2.28 -12.50 2.43
N ILE A 58 1.68 -13.55 1.87
CA ILE A 58 2.37 -14.82 1.56
C ILE A 58 3.12 -14.75 0.22
N GLY A 59 2.64 -13.90 -0.71
CA GLY A 59 3.17 -13.76 -2.07
C GLY A 59 4.69 -13.58 -2.14
N PRO A 60 5.30 -12.59 -1.43
CA PRO A 60 6.75 -12.38 -1.44
C PRO A 60 7.54 -13.54 -0.84
N THR A 61 7.03 -14.17 0.22
CA THR A 61 7.71 -15.29 0.89
C THR A 61 7.80 -16.50 -0.03
N VAL A 62 6.68 -16.89 -0.65
CA VAL A 62 6.65 -18.03 -1.59
C VAL A 62 7.36 -17.68 -2.89
N GLY A 63 7.14 -16.48 -3.42
CA GLY A 63 7.80 -16.00 -4.64
C GLY A 63 9.32 -15.92 -4.48
N GLY A 64 9.80 -15.45 -3.35
CA GLY A 64 11.24 -15.39 -3.00
C GLY A 64 11.85 -16.77 -2.84
N ALA A 65 11.19 -17.68 -2.12
CA ALA A 65 11.67 -19.05 -1.96
C ALA A 65 11.77 -19.80 -3.30
N VAL A 66 10.78 -19.64 -4.19
CA VAL A 66 10.81 -20.22 -5.54
C VAL A 66 11.91 -19.58 -6.38
N ALA A 67 12.07 -18.26 -6.33
CA ALA A 67 13.11 -17.55 -7.08
C ALA A 67 14.54 -17.87 -6.60
N ALA A 68 14.70 -18.31 -5.34
CA ALA A 68 16.00 -18.74 -4.81
C ALA A 68 16.43 -20.12 -5.32
N ALA A 69 15.47 -21.02 -5.59
CA ALA A 69 15.75 -22.39 -6.05
C ALA A 69 15.61 -22.56 -7.57
N PHE A 70 14.80 -21.72 -8.23
CA PHE A 70 14.45 -21.84 -9.65
C PHE A 70 14.49 -20.48 -10.36
N PRO A 71 14.61 -20.49 -11.71
CA PRO A 71 14.45 -19.26 -12.48
C PRO A 71 13.13 -18.55 -12.16
N TRP A 72 13.15 -17.22 -12.02
CA TRP A 72 12.00 -16.38 -11.63
C TRP A 72 10.69 -16.65 -12.42
N ARG A 73 10.79 -17.19 -13.65
CA ARG A 73 9.65 -17.57 -14.49
C ARG A 73 8.75 -18.64 -13.84
N TRP A 74 9.32 -19.47 -12.97
CA TRP A 74 8.59 -20.52 -12.25
C TRP A 74 7.53 -19.95 -11.31
N VAL A 75 7.74 -18.75 -10.75
CA VAL A 75 6.71 -18.05 -9.96
C VAL A 75 5.44 -17.85 -10.80
N PHE A 76 5.59 -17.43 -12.06
CA PHE A 76 4.46 -17.24 -12.96
C PHE A 76 3.87 -18.55 -13.46
N ALA A 77 4.68 -19.59 -13.66
CA ALA A 77 4.21 -20.89 -14.12
C ALA A 77 3.34 -21.57 -13.06
N ILE A 78 3.80 -21.58 -11.80
CA ILE A 78 3.06 -22.16 -10.67
C ILE A 78 1.71 -21.46 -10.50
N VAL A 79 1.70 -20.13 -10.47
CA VAL A 79 0.45 -19.35 -10.36
C VAL A 79 -0.47 -19.61 -11.54
N ALA A 80 0.07 -19.67 -12.77
CA ALA A 80 -0.73 -19.96 -13.96
C ALA A 80 -1.36 -21.36 -13.89
N VAL A 81 -0.61 -22.38 -13.45
CA VAL A 81 -1.15 -23.74 -13.27
C VAL A 81 -2.24 -23.77 -12.21
N ILE A 82 -2.05 -23.13 -11.06
CA ILE A 82 -3.08 -23.07 -10.01
C ILE A 82 -4.36 -22.41 -10.54
N ILE A 83 -4.23 -21.29 -11.27
CA ILE A 83 -5.40 -20.59 -11.82
C ILE A 83 -6.09 -21.45 -12.90
N LEU A 84 -5.35 -21.99 -13.86
CA LEU A 84 -5.92 -22.69 -15.02
C LEU A 84 -6.40 -24.10 -14.68
N ALA A 85 -5.68 -24.83 -13.83
CA ALA A 85 -5.99 -26.22 -13.51
C ALA A 85 -6.96 -26.38 -12.33
N ILE A 86 -6.99 -25.41 -11.40
CA ILE A 86 -7.79 -25.51 -10.17
C ILE A 86 -8.89 -24.45 -10.15
N SER A 87 -8.53 -23.16 -10.23
CA SER A 87 -9.50 -22.08 -10.05
C SER A 87 -10.53 -22.00 -11.18
N LEU A 88 -10.08 -22.10 -12.43
CA LEU A 88 -10.95 -21.99 -13.61
C LEU A 88 -11.99 -23.14 -13.69
N PRO A 89 -11.62 -24.44 -13.56
CA PRO A 89 -12.61 -25.52 -13.60
C PRO A 89 -13.60 -25.47 -12.44
N LEU A 90 -13.15 -25.08 -11.23
CA LEU A 90 -14.03 -24.90 -10.08
C LEU A 90 -15.00 -23.73 -10.29
N GLY A 91 -14.52 -22.62 -10.84
CA GLY A 91 -15.36 -21.47 -11.17
C GLY A 91 -16.43 -21.82 -12.19
N LEU A 92 -16.05 -22.48 -13.29
CA LEU A 92 -16.97 -22.90 -14.34
C LEU A 92 -18.05 -23.89 -13.87
N LYS A 93 -17.72 -24.77 -12.91
CA LYS A 93 -18.68 -25.75 -12.37
C LYS A 93 -19.61 -25.17 -11.29
N ASN A 94 -19.10 -24.27 -10.46
CA ASN A 94 -19.81 -23.84 -9.25
C ASN A 94 -20.54 -22.50 -9.41
N ILE A 95 -20.10 -21.62 -10.29
CA ILE A 95 -20.72 -20.30 -10.50
C ILE A 95 -21.88 -20.47 -11.48
N ARG A 96 -23.12 -20.31 -11.00
CA ARG A 96 -24.32 -20.38 -11.86
C ARG A 96 -24.77 -18.99 -12.28
N GLN A 97 -24.85 -18.75 -13.59
CA GLN A 97 -25.39 -17.50 -14.11
C GLN A 97 -26.87 -17.37 -13.72
N THR A 98 -27.19 -16.39 -12.89
CA THR A 98 -28.55 -16.22 -12.33
C THR A 98 -29.37 -15.20 -13.12
N ARG A 99 -28.73 -14.32 -13.90
CA ARG A 99 -29.38 -13.31 -14.76
C ARG A 99 -28.98 -13.48 -16.23
N PRO A 100 -29.87 -13.19 -17.20
CA PRO A 100 -29.49 -13.18 -18.61
C PRO A 100 -28.41 -12.12 -18.90
N VAL A 101 -27.51 -12.41 -19.84
CA VAL A 101 -26.43 -11.49 -20.23
C VAL A 101 -27.05 -10.33 -21.01
N GLU A 102 -27.01 -9.14 -20.43
CA GLU A 102 -27.46 -7.90 -21.07
C GLU A 102 -26.28 -7.19 -21.71
N ALA A 103 -26.45 -6.72 -22.95
CA ALA A 103 -25.40 -6.03 -23.68
C ALA A 103 -25.21 -4.62 -23.10
N ALA A 104 -24.15 -4.41 -22.33
CA ALA A 104 -23.77 -3.09 -21.86
C ALA A 104 -22.94 -2.39 -22.95
N GLU A 105 -23.49 -1.32 -23.53
CA GLU A 105 -22.74 -0.46 -24.44
C GLU A 105 -21.84 0.49 -23.66
N LEU A 106 -20.53 0.28 -23.76
CA LEU A 106 -19.52 1.19 -23.20
C LEU A 106 -19.38 2.41 -24.11
N ASN A 107 -19.97 3.53 -23.71
CA ASN A 107 -19.77 4.80 -24.40
C ASN A 107 -18.31 5.26 -24.21
N GLY A 108 -17.55 5.32 -25.31
CA GLY A 108 -16.12 5.68 -25.28
C GLY A 108 -15.84 7.04 -24.65
N LEU A 109 -16.73 8.02 -24.82
CA LEU A 109 -16.59 9.33 -24.19
C LEU A 109 -16.77 9.25 -22.67
N GLN A 110 -17.77 8.50 -22.20
CA GLN A 110 -17.97 8.26 -20.76
C GLN A 110 -16.78 7.52 -20.15
N PHE A 111 -16.22 6.55 -20.87
CA PHE A 111 -15.03 5.85 -20.43
C PHE A 111 -13.82 6.78 -20.26
N VAL A 112 -13.55 7.64 -21.26
CA VAL A 112 -12.45 8.63 -21.17
C VAL A 112 -12.70 9.63 -20.03
N MET A 113 -13.94 10.13 -19.88
CA MET A 113 -14.29 11.01 -18.77
C MET A 113 -14.08 10.35 -17.41
N VAL A 114 -14.44 9.07 -17.26
CA VAL A 114 -14.19 8.30 -16.03
C VAL A 114 -12.69 8.14 -15.79
N VAL A 115 -11.89 7.81 -16.81
CA VAL A 115 -10.44 7.69 -16.68
C VAL A 115 -9.80 9.00 -16.23
N VAL A 116 -10.18 10.12 -16.85
CA VAL A 116 -9.68 11.46 -16.48
C VAL A 116 -10.12 11.85 -15.07
N ALA A 117 -11.38 11.61 -14.72
CA ALA A 117 -11.90 11.88 -13.38
C ALA A 117 -11.19 11.05 -12.32
N LEU A 118 -10.96 9.75 -12.57
CA LEU A 118 -10.26 8.86 -11.63
C LEU A 118 -8.79 9.27 -11.47
N ALA A 119 -8.10 9.58 -12.58
CA ALA A 119 -6.72 10.03 -12.55
C ALA A 119 -6.57 11.34 -11.77
N GLY A 120 -7.45 12.31 -12.02
CA GLY A 120 -7.49 13.58 -11.30
C GLY A 120 -7.81 13.38 -9.81
N LEU A 121 -8.76 12.51 -9.48
CA LEU A 121 -9.10 12.17 -8.10
C LEU A 121 -7.91 11.54 -7.37
N LEU A 122 -7.22 10.58 -7.98
CA LEU A 122 -6.04 9.95 -7.39
C LEU A 122 -4.94 10.97 -7.11
N PHE A 123 -4.69 11.90 -8.05
CA PHE A 123 -3.73 12.98 -7.84
C PHE A 123 -4.14 13.91 -6.69
N GLY A 124 -5.41 14.33 -6.65
CA GLY A 124 -5.94 15.18 -5.58
C GLY A 124 -5.85 14.50 -4.21
N VAL A 125 -6.27 13.24 -4.11
CA VAL A 125 -6.20 12.42 -2.89
C VAL A 125 -4.75 12.24 -2.43
N ASN A 126 -3.80 12.04 -3.34
CA ASN A 126 -2.39 11.94 -2.99
C ASN A 126 -1.86 13.23 -2.33
N GLN A 127 -2.15 14.40 -2.94
CA GLN A 127 -1.71 15.69 -2.41
C GLN A 127 -2.36 16.00 -1.06
N LEU A 128 -3.66 15.69 -0.92
CA LEU A 128 -4.35 15.79 0.36
C LEU A 128 -3.72 14.88 1.42
N GLY A 129 -3.39 13.64 1.07
CA GLY A 129 -2.72 12.69 1.98
C GLY A 129 -1.40 13.23 2.53
N VAL A 130 -0.54 13.78 1.66
CA VAL A 130 0.73 14.40 2.07
C VAL A 130 0.49 15.63 2.96
N GLY A 131 -0.48 16.48 2.63
CA GLY A 131 -0.84 17.64 3.45
C GLY A 131 -1.34 17.24 4.84
N VAL A 132 -2.26 16.28 4.91
CA VAL A 132 -2.82 15.75 6.16
C VAL A 132 -1.74 15.10 7.03
N CYS A 133 -0.81 14.34 6.45
CA CYS A 133 0.37 13.82 7.16
C CYS A 133 1.22 14.93 7.77
N SER A 134 1.51 15.96 6.97
CA SER A 134 2.36 17.10 7.38
C SER A 134 1.74 17.83 8.57
N VAL A 135 0.43 18.10 8.49
CA VAL A 135 -0.34 18.75 9.57
C VAL A 135 -0.38 17.86 10.81
N GLY A 136 -0.63 16.55 10.67
CA GLY A 136 -0.65 15.62 11.80
C GLY A 136 0.67 15.58 12.58
N ILE A 137 1.80 15.49 11.86
CA ILE A 137 3.14 15.52 12.48
C ILE A 137 3.42 16.87 13.13
N ALA A 138 3.09 17.98 12.46
CA ALA A 138 3.29 19.32 13.01
C ALA A 138 2.48 19.53 14.30
N LEU A 139 1.22 19.09 14.34
CA LEU A 139 0.38 19.17 15.54
C LEU A 139 0.94 18.33 16.69
N LEU A 140 1.39 17.10 16.42
CA LEU A 140 2.04 16.25 17.42
C LEU A 140 3.29 16.92 18.01
N PHE A 141 4.08 17.60 17.19
CA PHE A 141 5.27 18.32 17.64
C PHE A 141 4.93 19.56 18.47
N VAL A 142 4.05 20.43 17.95
CA VAL A 142 3.68 21.70 18.60
C VAL A 142 2.97 21.47 19.93
N PHE A 143 2.05 20.51 19.99
CA PHE A 143 1.28 20.22 21.20
C PHE A 143 1.96 19.21 22.12
N SER A 144 3.18 18.76 21.81
CA SER A 144 3.88 17.68 22.51
C SER A 144 3.92 17.82 24.04
N ALA A 145 4.00 19.05 24.56
CA ALA A 145 4.01 19.33 25.99
C ALA A 145 2.63 19.19 26.69
N HIS A 146 1.53 19.21 25.94
CA HIS A 146 0.15 19.27 26.46
C HIS A 146 -0.76 18.16 25.90
N LEU A 147 -0.18 17.06 25.41
CA LEU A 147 -0.94 15.96 24.84
C LEU A 147 -1.71 15.20 25.92
N THR A 148 -3.04 15.27 25.84
CA THR A 148 -3.92 14.31 26.51
C THR A 148 -4.04 13.04 25.64
N PRO A 149 -4.38 11.87 26.23
CA PRO A 149 -4.58 10.63 25.46
C PRO A 149 -5.56 10.80 24.31
N PHE A 150 -6.61 11.61 24.50
CA PHE A 150 -7.61 11.89 23.47
C PHE A 150 -7.02 12.74 22.32
N THR A 151 -6.31 13.82 22.63
CA THR A 151 -5.66 14.66 21.61
C THR A 151 -4.55 13.93 20.87
N LEU A 152 -3.78 13.09 21.58
CA LEU A 152 -2.78 12.21 20.99
C LEU A 152 -3.42 11.25 19.98
N ALA A 153 -4.49 10.57 20.39
CA ALA A 153 -5.23 9.66 19.51
C ALA A 153 -5.81 10.40 18.29
N ALA A 154 -6.36 11.59 18.48
CA ALA A 154 -6.91 12.39 17.38
C ALA A 154 -5.82 12.80 16.36
N PHE A 155 -4.66 13.27 16.81
CA PHE A 155 -3.58 13.65 15.90
C PHE A 155 -2.90 12.45 15.23
N PHE A 156 -2.73 11.32 15.94
CA PHE A 156 -2.26 10.08 15.34
C PHE A 156 -3.24 9.52 14.31
N PHE A 157 -4.55 9.62 14.58
CA PHE A 157 -5.57 9.25 13.62
C PHE A 157 -5.49 10.12 12.36
N LEU A 158 -5.35 11.44 12.53
CA LEU A 158 -5.15 12.37 11.41
C LEU A 158 -3.93 11.98 10.57
N PHE A 159 -2.78 11.74 11.22
CA PHE A 159 -1.58 11.25 10.55
C PHE A 159 -1.82 9.91 9.82
N GLY A 160 -2.50 8.96 10.46
CA GLY A 160 -2.83 7.66 9.88
C GLY A 160 -3.72 7.75 8.64
N VAL A 161 -4.71 8.65 8.65
CA VAL A 161 -5.55 8.93 7.48
C VAL A 161 -4.69 9.48 6.34
N GLY A 162 -3.85 10.49 6.60
CA GLY A 162 -2.95 11.03 5.59
C GLY A 162 -2.03 9.96 4.99
N TYR A 163 -1.46 9.10 5.85
CA TYR A 163 -0.55 8.02 5.46
C TYR A 163 -1.24 6.99 4.57
N ALA A 164 -2.47 6.59 4.93
CA ALA A 164 -3.26 5.66 4.14
C ALA A 164 -3.57 6.19 2.73
N LEU A 165 -3.81 7.50 2.59
CA LEU A 165 -4.13 8.13 1.30
C LEU A 165 -2.91 8.24 0.36
N CYS A 166 -1.69 8.37 0.88
CA CYS A 166 -0.50 8.59 0.05
C CYS A 166 0.36 7.34 -0.19
N ILE A 167 0.33 6.33 0.68
CA ILE A 167 1.28 5.21 0.60
C ILE A 167 1.20 4.42 -0.72
N SER A 168 -0.02 4.12 -1.19
CA SER A 168 -0.21 3.37 -2.44
C SER A 168 0.35 4.12 -3.66
N ASN A 169 0.19 5.45 -3.67
CA ASN A 169 0.67 6.32 -4.73
C ASN A 169 2.19 6.49 -4.71
N ILE A 170 2.80 6.60 -3.51
CA ILE A 170 4.26 6.68 -3.35
C ILE A 170 4.92 5.39 -3.85
N MET A 171 4.38 4.22 -3.47
CA MET A 171 4.88 2.93 -3.97
C MET A 171 4.79 2.83 -5.49
N THR A 172 3.63 3.20 -6.05
CA THR A 172 3.39 3.16 -7.50
C THR A 172 4.35 4.12 -8.24
N SER A 173 4.52 5.33 -7.71
CA SER A 173 5.43 6.33 -8.25
C SER A 173 6.89 5.88 -8.16
N GLY A 174 7.30 5.24 -7.06
CA GLY A 174 8.64 4.68 -6.89
C GLY A 174 8.96 3.60 -7.92
N MET A 175 8.01 2.71 -8.19
CA MET A 175 8.19 1.64 -9.18
C MET A 175 8.19 2.12 -10.63
N ALA A 176 7.53 3.24 -10.94
CA ALA A 176 7.42 3.75 -12.31
C ALA A 176 8.79 4.08 -12.95
N GLY A 177 9.84 4.32 -12.15
CA GLY A 177 11.18 4.61 -12.64
C GLY A 177 12.09 3.39 -12.83
N ILE A 178 11.61 2.18 -12.51
CA ILE A 178 12.41 0.95 -12.54
C ILE A 178 12.27 0.31 -13.93
N PRO A 179 13.38 0.01 -14.65
CA PRO A 179 13.30 -0.68 -15.93
C PRO A 179 12.57 -2.02 -15.78
N GLY A 180 11.72 -2.36 -16.74
CA GLY A 180 10.80 -3.51 -16.68
C GLY A 180 11.38 -4.82 -16.13
N PRO A 181 12.62 -5.23 -16.48
CA PRO A 181 13.26 -6.43 -15.93
C PRO A 181 13.48 -6.41 -14.41
N PHE A 182 13.66 -5.24 -13.82
CA PHE A 182 13.98 -5.05 -12.39
C PHE A 182 12.77 -4.70 -11.52
N ILE A 183 11.56 -4.59 -12.10
CA ILE A 183 10.33 -4.34 -11.33
C ILE A 183 10.04 -5.42 -10.27
N PRO A 184 10.28 -6.73 -10.52
CA PRO A 184 10.17 -7.76 -9.49
C PRO A 184 11.11 -7.49 -8.32
N ASP A 185 12.36 -7.11 -8.59
CA ASP A 185 13.36 -6.76 -7.57
C ASP A 185 12.93 -5.51 -6.79
N GLY A 186 12.41 -4.49 -7.49
CA GLY A 186 11.84 -3.30 -6.86
C GLY A 186 10.68 -3.62 -5.91
N ASN A 187 9.76 -4.50 -6.32
CA ASN A 187 8.67 -4.96 -5.44
C ASN A 187 9.20 -5.71 -4.22
N ALA A 188 10.20 -6.58 -4.39
CA ALA A 188 10.82 -7.31 -3.29
C ALA A 188 11.46 -6.32 -2.29
N VAL A 189 12.21 -5.34 -2.78
CA VAL A 189 12.81 -4.28 -1.95
C VAL A 189 11.74 -3.53 -1.16
N PHE A 190 10.65 -3.06 -1.80
CA PHE A 190 9.59 -2.35 -1.08
C PHE A 190 8.93 -3.22 0.01
N ASN A 191 8.64 -4.49 -0.30
CA ASN A 191 7.99 -5.41 0.63
C ASN A 191 8.91 -5.83 1.79
N THR A 192 10.23 -5.80 1.63
CA THR A 192 11.18 -6.10 2.70
C THR A 192 11.55 -4.86 3.52
N VAL A 193 11.80 -3.72 2.86
CA VAL A 193 12.23 -2.48 3.51
C VAL A 193 11.10 -1.86 4.34
N MET A 194 9.84 -1.96 3.92
CA MET A 194 8.72 -1.36 4.67
C MET A 194 8.55 -1.94 6.09
N PRO A 195 8.40 -3.26 6.29
CA PRO A 195 8.30 -3.83 7.62
C PRO A 195 9.57 -3.61 8.45
N PHE A 196 10.74 -3.69 7.83
CA PHE A 196 12.01 -3.41 8.50
C PHE A 196 12.10 -1.96 8.98
N GLY A 197 11.71 -0.99 8.14
CA GLY A 197 11.65 0.42 8.51
C GLY A 197 10.65 0.69 9.63
N GLY A 198 9.49 0.00 9.62
CA GLY A 198 8.52 0.04 10.71
C GLY A 198 9.10 -0.49 12.04
N ALA A 199 9.77 -1.64 12.00
CA ALA A 199 10.41 -2.23 13.18
C ALA A 199 11.55 -1.35 13.72
N ALA A 200 12.42 -0.85 12.84
CA ALA A 200 13.51 0.05 13.20
C ALA A 200 12.99 1.36 13.83
N GLY A 201 11.91 1.92 13.29
CA GLY A 201 11.25 3.10 13.86
C GLY A 201 10.70 2.85 15.26
N MET A 202 10.01 1.73 15.48
CA MET A 202 9.51 1.35 16.80
C MET A 202 10.63 1.15 17.83
N THR A 203 11.73 0.49 17.44
CA THR A 203 12.91 0.32 18.30
C THR A 203 13.57 1.66 18.61
N LEU A 204 13.72 2.54 17.62
CA LEU A 204 14.29 3.86 17.84
C LEU A 204 13.45 4.69 18.82
N PHE A 205 12.13 4.76 18.61
CA PHE A 205 11.24 5.57 19.46
C PHE A 205 11.12 4.99 20.87
N SER A 206 11.08 3.66 21.03
CA SER A 206 11.10 3.03 22.36
C SER A 206 12.42 3.27 23.09
N THR A 207 13.54 3.26 22.37
CA THR A 207 14.86 3.60 22.94
C THR A 207 14.91 5.07 23.38
N ILE A 208 14.40 5.99 22.56
CA ILE A 208 14.32 7.42 22.92
C ILE A 208 13.48 7.61 24.18
N MET A 209 12.31 6.96 24.29
CA MET A 209 11.51 6.98 25.52
C MET A 209 12.30 6.44 26.72
N ALA A 210 12.96 5.29 26.56
CA ALA A 210 13.71 4.66 27.64
C ALA A 210 14.86 5.54 28.14
N VAL A 211 15.59 6.19 27.23
CA VAL A 211 16.66 7.15 27.56
C VAL A 211 16.09 8.38 28.27
N ALA A 212 14.97 8.92 27.82
CA ALA A 212 14.34 10.08 28.44
C ALA A 212 13.86 9.79 29.87
N GLN A 213 13.38 8.57 30.12
CA GLN A 213 12.88 8.11 31.43
C GLN A 213 13.99 7.61 32.37
N ALA A 214 15.20 7.40 31.88
CA ALA A 214 16.31 6.85 32.65
C ALA A 214 16.62 7.72 33.89
N GLY A 215 16.68 7.08 35.06
CA GLY A 215 17.01 7.74 36.32
C GLY A 215 15.89 8.61 36.94
N HIS A 216 14.68 8.67 36.34
CA HIS A 216 13.59 9.55 36.80
C HIS A 216 12.52 8.85 37.66
N GLY A 217 12.84 7.68 38.24
CA GLY A 217 11.95 6.95 39.15
C GLY A 217 10.92 6.08 38.44
N SER A 218 9.81 5.76 39.12
CA SER A 218 8.74 4.89 38.63
C SER A 218 7.50 5.68 38.17
N LEU A 219 6.61 4.99 37.46
CA LEU A 219 5.34 5.54 36.99
C LEU A 219 4.57 6.27 38.10
N GLY A 220 4.13 7.50 37.83
CA GLY A 220 3.33 8.31 38.75
C GLY A 220 4.10 9.39 39.50
N GLN A 221 5.45 9.36 39.50
CA GLN A 221 6.23 10.47 40.06
C GLN A 221 6.25 11.69 39.12
N PRO A 222 6.17 12.93 39.64
CA PRO A 222 6.20 14.15 38.81
C PRO A 222 7.44 14.26 37.92
N SER A 223 8.60 13.82 38.41
CA SER A 223 9.86 13.76 37.65
C SER A 223 9.78 12.80 36.47
N PHE A 224 9.19 11.61 36.66
CA PHE A 224 8.98 10.61 35.61
C PHE A 224 8.00 11.10 34.54
N VAL A 225 6.93 11.79 34.95
CA VAL A 225 5.95 12.39 34.02
C VAL A 225 6.62 13.46 33.17
N ALA A 226 7.39 14.37 33.78
CA ALA A 226 8.12 15.42 33.05
C ALA A 226 9.16 14.84 32.07
N ALA A 227 9.89 13.80 32.49
CA ALA A 227 10.81 13.05 31.62
C ALA A 227 10.09 12.39 30.44
N SER A 228 8.92 11.80 30.68
CA SER A 228 8.09 11.17 29.64
C SER A 228 7.58 12.19 28.63
N THR A 229 7.17 13.37 29.08
CA THR A 229 6.78 14.47 28.18
C THR A 229 7.95 14.92 27.31
N ARG A 230 9.16 15.04 27.89
CA ARG A 230 10.39 15.40 27.15
C ARG A 230 10.81 14.31 26.16
N GLY A 231 10.69 13.04 26.54
CA GLY A 231 10.90 11.91 25.62
C GLY A 231 9.91 11.93 24.45
N GLY A 232 8.65 12.25 24.73
CA GLY A 232 7.62 12.47 23.70
C GLY A 232 8.00 13.60 22.73
N THR A 233 8.46 14.75 23.24
CA THR A 233 8.87 15.86 22.36
C THR A 233 10.05 15.48 21.47
N TRP A 234 11.01 14.70 21.98
CA TRP A 234 12.13 14.17 21.19
C TRP A 234 11.66 13.23 20.09
N ILE A 235 10.70 12.33 20.38
CA ILE A 235 10.14 11.41 19.38
C ILE A 235 9.45 12.18 18.26
N PHE A 236 8.59 13.14 18.59
CA PHE A 236 7.91 13.95 17.58
C PHE A 236 8.89 14.82 16.78
N GLY A 237 9.95 15.32 17.41
CA GLY A 237 11.03 16.02 16.74
C GLY A 237 11.78 15.12 15.75
N CYS A 238 12.15 13.91 16.16
CA CYS A 238 12.75 12.91 15.28
C CYS A 238 11.82 12.55 14.11
N MET A 239 10.53 12.36 14.38
CA MET A 239 9.52 12.06 13.37
C MET A 239 9.37 13.21 12.35
N LEU A 240 9.41 14.46 12.81
CA LEU A 240 9.44 15.64 11.93
C LEU A 240 10.70 15.68 11.06
N ILE A 241 11.89 15.40 11.61
CA ILE A 241 13.14 15.36 10.85
C ILE A 241 13.09 14.27 9.78
N VAL A 242 12.64 13.05 10.13
CA VAL A 242 12.48 11.94 9.17
C VAL A 242 11.51 12.33 8.06
N PHE A 243 10.40 13.00 8.40
CA PHE A 243 9.45 13.48 7.41
C PHE A 243 10.05 14.53 6.46
N LEU A 244 10.81 15.50 6.99
CA LEU A 244 11.48 16.52 6.18
C LEU A 244 12.53 15.92 5.24
N ILE A 245 13.30 14.94 5.71
CA ILE A 245 14.25 14.19 4.88
C ILE A 245 13.50 13.45 3.77
N ALA A 246 12.44 12.72 4.11
CA ALA A 246 11.64 11.99 3.13
C ALA A 246 11.02 12.93 2.07
N PHE A 247 10.52 14.08 2.50
CA PHE A 247 9.97 15.12 1.63
C PHE A 247 11.06 15.69 0.70
N ALA A 248 12.24 16.02 1.23
CA ALA A 248 13.38 16.50 0.44
C ALA A 248 13.83 15.45 -0.60
N CYS A 249 13.92 14.18 -0.22
CA CYS A 249 14.21 13.08 -1.14
C CYS A 249 13.15 12.96 -2.24
N LEU A 250 11.86 13.12 -1.91
CA LEU A 250 10.78 13.10 -2.89
C LEU A 250 10.89 14.27 -3.88
N CYS A 251 11.15 15.49 -3.39
CA CYS A 251 11.38 16.66 -4.23
C CYS A 251 12.61 16.49 -5.14
N ALA A 252 13.70 15.96 -4.61
CA ALA A 252 14.91 15.66 -5.38
C ALA A 252 14.61 14.61 -6.47
N ALA A 253 13.88 13.55 -6.14
CA ALA A 253 13.48 12.52 -7.10
C ALA A 253 12.62 13.08 -8.24
N PHE A 254 11.67 13.98 -7.94
CA PHE A 254 10.88 14.65 -8.97
C PHE A 254 11.71 15.57 -9.87
N ARG A 255 12.65 16.34 -9.29
CA ARG A 255 13.59 17.17 -10.06
C ARG A 255 14.45 16.34 -11.00
N MET A 256 15.06 15.26 -10.48
CA MET A 256 15.87 14.35 -11.29
C MET A 256 15.07 13.71 -12.44
N ARG A 257 13.76 13.42 -12.24
CA ARG A 257 12.89 12.92 -13.30
C ARG A 257 12.61 13.98 -14.37
N ALA A 258 12.34 15.21 -13.96
CA ALA A 258 12.14 16.33 -14.89
C ALA A 258 13.40 16.57 -15.74
N ASP A 259 14.58 16.57 -15.11
CA ASP A 259 15.86 16.75 -15.81
C ASP A 259 16.15 15.62 -16.81
N ARG A 260 15.82 14.37 -16.44
CA ARG A 260 15.96 13.21 -17.36
C ARG A 260 14.99 13.29 -18.53
N ALA A 261 13.76 13.74 -18.31
CA ALA A 261 12.78 13.92 -19.38
C ALA A 261 13.21 15.02 -20.35
N ALA A 262 13.77 16.12 -19.84
CA ALA A 262 14.32 17.20 -20.66
C ALA A 262 15.49 16.71 -21.53
N LYS A 263 16.44 15.95 -20.97
CA LYS A 263 17.57 15.37 -21.71
C LYS A 263 17.22 14.29 -22.72
N GLN A 264 16.01 13.70 -22.65
CA GLN A 264 15.52 12.72 -23.63
C GLN A 264 14.73 13.38 -24.77
N ALA A 265 14.40 14.66 -24.64
CA ALA A 265 13.67 15.44 -25.65
C ALA A 265 14.60 16.25 -26.58
N GLU A 266 15.88 16.37 -26.22
CA GLU A 266 16.98 16.85 -27.08
C GLU A 266 17.60 15.71 -27.89
#